data_AF-A0A841SDI0-F1
#
_entry.id   AF-A0A841SDI0-F1
#
_cell.length_a   1.000
_cell.length_b   1.000
_cell.length_c   1.000
_cell.angle_alpha   90.00
_cell.angle_beta   90.00
_cell.angle_gamma   90.00
#
_symmetry.space_group_name_H-M   'P 1'
#
loop_
_entity.id
_entity.type
_entity.pdbx_description
1 polymer ?
#
loop_
_entity_poly.entity_id
_entity_poly.type
_entity_poly.pdbx_seq_one_letter_code
_entity_poly.pdbx_strand_id
1 'polypeptide(L)'
;MRKRLIAAVVVGSALVSATAQAREIEPDAAKETTISGRGFGHGRGMSQYGAQGAAIAGKSAQQILDFYYPGTTRGKATGSIRVRISADTTDGIRVAAVNNLKVRDLVRKKVYVLPKASTRNQWSIDPHGEHGTKVSSYNTKTRKWTLWKTFGSMTQFEGAAVTSLILPSGAVRRYRGGLRAIDVGGKHLDTVNVVSLEHYLRGVVPREALSTWKPAALQAQSVAARTYSVFHRSRSAKRAYDLCDTIACQVYGGYDSEKAATNAAITATAGQVRLYKGKPIIAEFSSSNGGATAAGKVPYQVMKVDAWDAYPGNGNPNVTWTVTRSAADVQAAFDVGAIRSLRVLRRTGVGPSGGRAVRVVAVGSKGTRELSADKLRGRLHLRSAWLAFPAAPLDMTTLSAAVAGR
;
A
#
# COMPACT_ATOMS: atom_id res chain seq x y z
N MET A 1 -3.19 -42.86 77.84
CA MET A 1 -4.19 -42.98 76.75
C MET A 1 -3.68 -42.27 75.50
N ARG A 2 -3.85 -42.90 74.33
CA ARG A 2 -3.11 -42.65 73.08
C ARG A 2 -3.62 -41.43 72.29
N LYS A 3 -2.67 -40.64 71.77
CA LYS A 3 -2.86 -39.61 70.72
C LYS A 3 -3.31 -40.29 69.41
N ARG A 4 -4.31 -39.73 68.73
CA ARG A 4 -4.65 -40.01 67.33
C ARG A 4 -4.47 -38.72 66.52
N LEU A 5 -3.60 -38.77 65.50
CA LEU A 5 -3.48 -37.75 64.46
C LEU A 5 -4.66 -37.89 63.48
N ILE A 6 -5.26 -36.76 63.09
CA ILE A 6 -6.18 -36.67 61.95
C ILE A 6 -5.59 -35.63 60.99
N ALA A 7 -5.29 -36.06 59.76
CA ALA A 7 -4.86 -35.20 58.67
C ALA A 7 -6.09 -34.55 58.03
N ALA A 8 -6.15 -33.23 58.01
CA ALA A 8 -7.17 -32.46 57.29
C ALA A 8 -6.57 -31.94 55.98
N VAL A 9 -7.10 -32.41 54.85
CA VAL A 9 -6.76 -31.94 53.51
C VAL A 9 -7.62 -30.71 53.20
N VAL A 10 -6.96 -29.58 52.97
CA VAL A 10 -7.58 -28.34 52.50
C VAL A 10 -7.76 -28.42 50.98
N VAL A 11 -9.01 -28.43 50.50
CA VAL A 11 -9.33 -28.33 49.07
C VAL A 11 -9.82 -26.91 48.79
N GLY A 12 -9.04 -26.16 48.01
CA GLY A 12 -9.39 -24.82 47.55
C GLY A 12 -10.49 -24.85 46.48
N SER A 13 -11.55 -24.07 46.67
CA SER A 13 -12.64 -23.91 45.71
C SER A 13 -12.31 -22.76 44.74
N ALA A 14 -12.09 -23.09 43.47
CA ALA A 14 -12.01 -22.11 42.38
C ALA A 14 -13.42 -21.89 41.79
N LEU A 15 -13.94 -20.67 41.90
CA LEU A 15 -15.13 -20.20 41.18
C LEU A 15 -14.74 -19.89 39.73
N VAL A 16 -15.17 -20.73 38.77
CA VAL A 16 -15.11 -20.43 37.34
C VAL A 16 -16.49 -19.97 36.88
N SER A 17 -16.53 -18.74 36.36
CA SER A 17 -17.72 -18.06 35.85
C SER A 17 -18.39 -18.82 34.70
N ALA A 18 -19.72 -18.83 34.70
CA ALA A 18 -20.57 -19.41 33.67
C ALA A 18 -20.32 -18.77 32.29
N THR A 19 -19.81 -19.55 31.35
CA THR A 19 -19.84 -19.22 29.92
C THR A 19 -21.19 -19.67 29.35
N ALA A 20 -21.98 -18.72 28.86
CA ALA A 20 -23.15 -19.01 28.03
C ALA A 20 -22.72 -19.90 26.85
N GLN A 21 -23.23 -21.13 26.85
CA GLN A 21 -22.92 -22.14 25.85
C GLN A 21 -23.59 -21.78 24.53
N ALA A 22 -22.80 -21.76 23.45
CA ALA A 22 -23.32 -21.59 22.09
C ALA A 22 -24.15 -22.82 21.70
N ARG A 23 -25.38 -22.56 21.27
CA ARG A 23 -26.38 -23.54 20.85
C ARG A 23 -25.99 -24.16 19.52
N GLU A 24 -26.28 -25.44 19.33
CA GLU A 24 -25.93 -26.22 18.15
C GLU A 24 -27.05 -26.36 17.11
N ILE A 25 -26.76 -26.17 15.83
CA ILE A 25 -27.64 -26.49 14.68
C ILE A 25 -26.76 -27.25 13.68
N GLU A 26 -27.23 -28.42 13.20
CA GLU A 26 -26.59 -29.13 12.08
C GLU A 26 -26.52 -28.21 10.86
N PRO A 27 -25.33 -27.87 10.33
CA PRO A 27 -25.26 -27.09 9.12
C PRO A 27 -25.35 -28.05 7.94
N ASP A 28 -26.44 -27.92 7.19
CA ASP A 28 -26.39 -28.04 5.74
C ASP A 28 -25.06 -27.42 5.28
N ALA A 29 -24.19 -28.22 4.64
CA ALA A 29 -22.80 -27.87 4.38
C ALA A 29 -22.74 -26.47 3.77
N ALA A 30 -22.40 -25.47 4.60
CA ALA A 30 -22.64 -24.09 4.22
C ALA A 30 -21.81 -23.82 2.95
N LYS A 31 -22.51 -23.73 1.80
CA LYS A 31 -21.89 -23.58 0.48
C LYS A 31 -20.98 -22.35 0.44
N GLU A 32 -21.22 -21.42 1.35
CA GLU A 32 -20.50 -20.18 1.50
C GLU A 32 -20.22 -19.84 2.98
N THR A 33 -19.10 -19.14 3.21
CA THR A 33 -18.73 -18.56 4.49
C THR A 33 -18.86 -17.04 4.42
N THR A 34 -19.79 -16.49 5.18
CA THR A 34 -19.85 -15.04 5.40
C THR A 34 -18.72 -14.62 6.34
N ILE A 35 -18.06 -13.51 6.05
CA ILE A 35 -16.98 -12.94 6.84
C ILE A 35 -17.32 -11.46 7.04
N SER A 36 -17.40 -11.04 8.30
CA SER A 36 -17.52 -9.62 8.65
C SER A 36 -16.15 -9.06 9.01
N GLY A 37 -15.96 -7.76 8.81
CA GLY A 37 -14.72 -7.12 9.15
C GLY A 37 -14.78 -5.60 9.21
N ARG A 38 -13.64 -5.00 9.51
CA ARG A 38 -13.48 -3.55 9.72
C ARG A 38 -12.25 -3.01 9.03
N GLY A 39 -12.30 -1.77 8.57
CA GLY A 39 -11.20 -1.10 7.88
C GLY A 39 -10.84 -1.67 6.51
N PHE A 40 -9.95 -0.99 5.82
CA PHE A 40 -9.39 -1.42 4.55
C PHE A 40 -7.90 -1.06 4.50
N GLY A 41 -7.07 -2.10 4.49
CA GLY A 41 -5.62 -2.04 4.44
C GLY A 41 -4.97 -2.67 5.68
N HIS A 42 -3.70 -2.35 5.89
CA HIS A 42 -2.92 -2.90 7.00
C HIS A 42 -3.15 -2.14 8.33
N GLY A 43 -3.71 -0.92 8.29
CA GLY A 43 -4.05 -0.16 9.49
C GLY A 43 -2.87 0.44 10.26
N ARG A 44 -1.65 0.33 9.76
CA ARG A 44 -0.45 0.93 10.38
C ARG A 44 -0.29 2.37 9.91
N GLY A 45 0.06 3.27 10.81
CA GLY A 45 0.18 4.69 10.49
C GLY A 45 -1.18 5.33 10.18
N MET A 46 -1.21 6.20 9.16
CA MET A 46 -2.36 7.08 8.94
C MET A 46 -3.57 6.39 8.30
N SER A 47 -4.76 6.56 8.88
CA SER A 47 -6.01 6.29 8.18
C SER A 47 -6.34 7.45 7.26
N GLN A 48 -6.62 7.19 5.97
CA GLN A 48 -7.01 8.23 5.01
C GLN A 48 -8.37 8.83 5.38
N TYR A 49 -9.37 7.98 5.64
CA TYR A 49 -10.68 8.43 6.12
C TYR A 49 -10.62 9.02 7.53
N GLY A 50 -9.73 8.51 8.38
CA GLY A 50 -9.52 9.07 9.71
C GLY A 50 -8.87 10.47 9.68
N ALA A 51 -7.92 10.71 8.77
CA ALA A 51 -7.39 12.05 8.52
C ALA A 51 -8.48 13.01 8.02
N GLN A 52 -9.39 12.55 7.15
CA GLN A 52 -10.57 13.32 6.74
C GLN A 52 -11.51 13.59 7.93
N GLY A 53 -11.82 12.58 8.75
CA GLY A 53 -12.65 12.75 9.95
C GLY A 53 -12.04 13.75 10.93
N ALA A 54 -10.74 13.69 11.17
CA ALA A 54 -10.01 14.63 12.00
C ALA A 54 -10.07 16.06 11.45
N ALA A 55 -9.92 16.22 10.13
CA ALA A 55 -10.02 17.52 9.48
C ALA A 55 -11.44 18.10 9.52
N ILE A 56 -12.49 17.25 9.42
CA ILE A 56 -13.88 17.65 9.65
C ILE A 56 -14.06 18.10 11.10
N ALA A 57 -13.44 17.41 12.05
CA ALA A 57 -13.41 17.77 13.48
C ALA A 57 -12.52 19.01 13.79
N GLY A 58 -12.09 19.77 12.77
CA GLY A 58 -11.32 21.00 12.93
C GLY A 58 -9.84 20.80 13.27
N LYS A 59 -9.29 19.59 13.17
CA LYS A 59 -7.87 19.35 13.44
C LYS A 59 -7.00 19.84 12.28
N SER A 60 -5.88 20.49 12.63
CA SER A 60 -4.85 20.88 11.68
C SER A 60 -4.10 19.67 11.12
N ALA A 61 -3.46 19.81 9.97
CA ALA A 61 -2.61 18.76 9.38
C ALA A 61 -1.52 18.27 10.35
N GLN A 62 -0.96 19.18 11.16
CA GLN A 62 0.02 18.84 12.17
C GLN A 62 -0.56 17.91 13.25
N GLN A 63 -1.72 18.26 13.81
CA GLN A 63 -2.39 17.43 14.83
C GLN A 63 -2.76 16.04 14.28
N ILE A 64 -3.18 15.98 13.01
CA ILE A 64 -3.46 14.72 12.32
C ILE A 64 -2.18 13.87 12.23
N LEU A 65 -1.08 14.44 11.76
CA LEU A 65 0.19 13.73 11.64
C LEU A 65 0.76 13.32 13.00
N ASP A 66 0.62 14.15 14.04
CA ASP A 66 1.07 13.82 15.41
C ASP A 66 0.27 12.67 16.01
N PHE A 67 -1.03 12.60 15.68
CA PHE A 67 -1.84 11.46 16.04
C PHE A 67 -1.35 10.19 15.33
N TYR A 68 -1.16 10.19 14.01
CA TYR A 68 -0.85 8.94 13.29
C TYR A 68 0.62 8.52 13.33
N TYR A 69 1.54 9.44 13.62
CA TYR A 69 2.98 9.20 13.70
C TYR A 69 3.57 9.73 15.02
N PRO A 70 3.13 9.20 16.18
CA PRO A 70 3.56 9.70 17.48
C PRO A 70 5.05 9.49 17.71
N GLY A 71 5.66 10.37 18.52
CA GLY A 71 7.09 10.34 18.82
C GLY A 71 8.00 10.75 17.65
N THR A 72 7.42 11.27 16.57
CA THR A 72 8.18 11.76 15.41
C THR A 72 8.18 13.29 15.37
N THR A 73 9.24 13.89 14.81
CA THR A 73 9.38 15.34 14.67
C THR A 73 9.17 15.77 13.22
N ARG A 74 8.97 17.07 13.01
CA ARG A 74 8.98 17.67 11.67
C ARG A 74 10.41 17.73 11.12
N GLY A 75 10.54 17.53 9.82
CA GLY A 75 11.77 17.77 9.07
C GLY A 75 11.49 18.34 7.70
N LYS A 76 12.57 18.55 6.94
CA LYS A 76 12.48 18.96 5.53
C LYS A 76 13.23 17.97 4.64
N ALA A 77 12.64 17.64 3.49
CA ALA A 77 13.28 16.88 2.44
C ALA A 77 12.79 17.33 1.07
N THR A 78 13.72 17.64 0.18
CA THR A 78 13.47 18.08 -1.20
C THR A 78 14.25 17.19 -2.17
N GLY A 79 14.40 17.63 -3.42
CA GLY A 79 15.11 16.92 -4.48
C GLY A 79 14.20 16.04 -5.32
N SER A 80 14.82 15.18 -6.13
CA SER A 80 14.12 14.32 -7.08
C SER A 80 13.87 12.92 -6.51
N ILE A 81 12.96 12.22 -7.17
CA ILE A 81 12.70 10.80 -7.01
C ILE A 81 12.66 10.12 -8.38
N ARG A 82 13.07 8.86 -8.42
CA ARG A 82 13.11 8.01 -9.61
C ARG A 82 12.03 6.95 -9.50
N VAL A 83 11.06 6.96 -10.40
CA VAL A 83 9.91 6.05 -10.37
C VAL A 83 9.93 5.19 -11.63
N ARG A 84 10.01 3.87 -11.48
CA ARG A 84 9.85 2.95 -12.61
C ARG A 84 8.39 2.99 -13.08
N ILE A 85 8.18 3.12 -14.38
CA ILE A 85 6.86 3.12 -15.02
C ILE A 85 6.57 1.71 -15.52
N SER A 86 5.83 0.91 -14.74
CA SER A 86 5.66 -0.53 -15.05
C SER A 86 4.77 -0.80 -16.26
N ALA A 87 3.99 0.19 -16.69
CA ALA A 87 3.10 0.07 -17.84
C ALA A 87 3.81 0.18 -19.19
N ASP A 88 5.04 0.71 -19.21
CA ASP A 88 5.86 0.75 -20.41
C ASP A 88 6.72 -0.50 -20.46
N THR A 89 6.31 -1.45 -21.28
CA THR A 89 7.01 -2.71 -21.53
C THR A 89 7.66 -2.72 -22.91
N THR A 90 7.83 -1.57 -23.55
CA THR A 90 8.54 -1.50 -24.84
C THR A 90 10.05 -1.63 -24.63
N ASP A 91 10.78 -2.11 -25.64
CA ASP A 91 12.25 -2.28 -25.54
C ASP A 91 13.05 -0.97 -25.47
N GLY A 92 12.37 0.18 -25.48
CA GLY A 92 12.96 1.50 -25.41
C GLY A 92 11.95 2.50 -24.84
N ILE A 93 12.23 3.78 -24.96
CA ILE A 93 11.31 4.84 -24.55
C ILE A 93 10.73 5.47 -25.80
N ARG A 94 9.42 5.69 -25.84
CA ARG A 94 8.73 6.40 -26.94
C ARG A 94 8.01 7.62 -26.41
N VAL A 95 8.30 8.79 -26.96
CA VAL A 95 7.65 10.04 -26.56
C VAL A 95 7.12 10.80 -27.76
N ALA A 96 5.99 11.50 -27.57
CA ALA A 96 5.52 12.45 -28.58
C ALA A 96 6.53 13.59 -28.72
N ALA A 97 6.69 14.10 -29.95
CA ALA A 97 7.52 15.27 -30.18
C ALA A 97 6.86 16.52 -29.56
N VAL A 98 7.62 17.24 -28.75
CA VAL A 98 7.19 18.49 -28.11
C VAL A 98 8.30 19.54 -28.22
N ASN A 99 7.93 20.82 -28.15
CA ASN A 99 8.91 21.90 -28.15
C ASN A 99 9.80 21.83 -26.90
N ASN A 100 11.05 22.26 -27.04
CA ASN A 100 12.06 22.25 -25.98
C ASN A 100 12.40 20.87 -25.41
N LEU A 101 12.02 19.78 -26.09
CA LEU A 101 12.49 18.45 -25.74
C LEU A 101 14.01 18.38 -25.95
N LYS A 102 14.70 17.83 -24.96
CA LYS A 102 16.14 17.65 -24.95
C LYS A 102 16.45 16.19 -24.64
N VAL A 103 17.62 15.75 -25.05
CA VAL A 103 18.20 14.48 -24.60
C VAL A 103 19.49 14.74 -23.82
N ARG A 104 19.62 14.11 -22.65
CA ARG A 104 20.81 14.15 -21.80
C ARG A 104 21.58 12.83 -21.93
N ASP A 105 22.87 12.91 -22.22
CA ASP A 105 23.83 11.82 -22.00
C ASP A 105 24.12 11.74 -20.48
N LEU A 106 23.79 10.63 -19.84
CA LEU A 106 23.88 10.51 -18.38
C LEU A 106 25.31 10.41 -17.86
N VAL A 107 26.26 9.97 -18.70
CA VAL A 107 27.68 9.83 -18.33
C VAL A 107 28.40 11.14 -18.59
N ARG A 108 28.30 11.69 -19.81
CA ARG A 108 28.95 12.96 -20.18
C ARG A 108 28.25 14.18 -19.61
N LYS A 109 27.04 14.02 -19.07
CA LYS A 109 26.15 15.08 -18.56
C LYS A 109 25.80 16.16 -19.60
N LYS A 110 26.11 15.94 -20.88
CA LYS A 110 25.84 16.85 -21.99
C LYS A 110 24.37 16.77 -22.39
N VAL A 111 23.77 17.93 -22.65
CA VAL A 111 22.36 18.07 -23.05
C VAL A 111 22.29 18.56 -24.49
N TYR A 112 21.45 17.91 -25.29
CA TYR A 112 21.24 18.23 -26.69
C TYR A 112 19.78 18.62 -26.90
N VAL A 113 19.54 19.76 -27.55
CA VAL A 113 18.19 20.17 -27.93
C VAL A 113 17.75 19.34 -29.13
N LEU A 114 16.59 18.69 -29.04
CA LEU A 114 16.05 17.93 -30.14
C LEU A 114 15.33 18.87 -31.13
N PRO A 115 15.43 18.59 -32.44
CA PRO A 115 14.72 19.33 -33.48
C PRO A 115 13.23 19.50 -33.21
N LYS A 116 12.68 20.65 -33.67
CA LYS A 116 11.30 21.08 -33.43
C LYS A 116 10.27 20.03 -33.88
N ALA A 117 9.19 19.94 -33.11
CA ALA A 117 8.09 19.00 -33.32
C ALA A 117 7.33 19.21 -34.64
N SER A 118 7.36 20.39 -35.25
CA SER A 118 6.69 20.63 -36.55
C SER A 118 7.17 19.73 -37.69
N THR A 119 8.33 19.07 -37.52
CA THR A 119 8.92 18.18 -38.53
C THR A 119 8.84 16.69 -38.15
N ARG A 120 8.36 16.35 -36.94
CA ARG A 120 8.51 15.02 -36.33
C ARG A 120 7.32 14.71 -35.43
N ASN A 121 6.94 13.44 -35.35
CA ASN A 121 5.76 13.05 -34.55
C ASN A 121 6.17 12.41 -33.23
N GLN A 122 7.27 11.65 -33.23
CA GLN A 122 7.74 10.93 -32.05
C GLN A 122 9.26 10.90 -32.00
N TRP A 123 9.76 10.63 -30.79
CA TRP A 123 11.16 10.38 -30.49
C TRP A 123 11.31 9.06 -29.75
N SER A 124 12.41 8.36 -30.01
CA SER A 124 12.79 7.15 -29.29
C SER A 124 14.13 7.27 -28.58
N ILE A 125 14.25 6.55 -27.47
CA ILE A 125 15.53 6.06 -26.93
C ILE A 125 15.47 4.54 -27.03
N ASP A 126 16.43 3.93 -27.70
CA ASP A 126 16.49 2.48 -27.94
C ASP A 126 17.84 1.90 -27.49
N PRO A 127 17.92 0.60 -27.14
CA PRO A 127 19.18 -0.06 -26.84
C PRO A 127 20.18 0.06 -28.01
N HIS A 128 21.46 0.24 -27.68
CA HIS A 128 22.55 0.24 -28.64
C HIS A 128 23.85 -0.29 -28.00
N GLY A 129 24.30 -1.46 -28.44
CA GLY A 129 25.40 -2.17 -27.76
C GLY A 129 24.99 -2.64 -26.37
N GLU A 130 25.96 -2.95 -25.51
CA GLU A 130 25.68 -3.46 -24.16
C GLU A 130 25.17 -2.37 -23.21
N HIS A 131 25.68 -1.14 -23.30
CA HIS A 131 25.34 -0.06 -22.34
C HIS A 131 25.06 1.29 -23.00
N GLY A 132 24.87 1.31 -24.32
CA GLY A 132 24.57 2.51 -25.09
C GLY A 132 23.10 2.66 -25.44
N THR A 133 22.77 3.84 -25.96
CA THR A 133 21.45 4.13 -26.49
C THR A 133 21.54 4.79 -27.85
N LYS A 134 20.56 4.53 -28.72
CA LYS A 134 20.35 5.27 -29.96
C LYS A 134 19.07 6.08 -29.86
N VAL A 135 19.11 7.30 -30.36
CA VAL A 135 17.99 8.23 -30.36
C VAL A 135 17.55 8.45 -31.79
N SER A 136 16.28 8.18 -32.07
CA SER A 136 15.70 8.28 -33.41
C SER A 136 14.42 9.11 -33.40
N SER A 137 14.05 9.65 -34.55
CA SER A 137 12.77 10.35 -34.74
C SER A 137 11.87 9.59 -35.71
N TYR A 138 10.57 9.63 -35.47
CA TYR A 138 9.56 9.03 -36.34
C TYR A 138 8.77 10.07 -37.13
N ASN A 139 8.61 9.80 -38.43
CA ASN A 139 7.73 10.57 -39.32
C ASN A 139 6.50 9.72 -39.68
N THR A 140 5.30 10.14 -39.27
CA THR A 140 4.04 9.44 -39.53
C THR A 140 3.63 9.47 -41.00
N LYS A 141 4.00 10.52 -41.75
CA LYS A 141 3.69 10.63 -43.18
C LYS A 141 4.43 9.57 -43.99
N THR A 142 5.73 9.40 -43.72
CA THR A 142 6.57 8.41 -44.40
C THR A 142 6.60 7.05 -43.71
N ARG A 143 6.09 6.98 -42.47
CA ARG A 143 6.17 5.83 -41.56
C ARG A 143 7.59 5.32 -41.31
N LYS A 144 8.59 6.19 -41.39
CA LYS A 144 10.01 5.84 -41.24
C LYS A 144 10.59 6.36 -39.93
N TRP A 145 11.40 5.52 -39.29
CA TRP A 145 12.33 5.90 -38.25
C TRP A 145 13.64 6.38 -38.87
N THR A 146 14.17 7.49 -38.37
CA THR A 146 15.46 8.02 -38.79
C THR A 146 16.36 8.17 -37.57
N LEU A 147 17.53 7.54 -37.61
CA LEU A 147 18.54 7.69 -36.57
C LEU A 147 18.98 9.15 -36.50
N TRP A 148 18.93 9.72 -35.31
CA TRP A 148 19.43 11.07 -35.06
C TRP A 148 20.82 11.03 -34.44
N LYS A 149 21.04 10.19 -33.42
CA LYS A 149 22.35 10.06 -32.75
C LYS A 149 22.48 8.76 -31.96
N THR A 150 23.71 8.25 -31.88
CA THR A 150 24.09 7.17 -30.94
C THR A 150 24.89 7.71 -29.76
N PHE A 151 24.72 7.07 -28.62
CA PHE A 151 25.39 7.37 -27.36
C PHE A 151 25.96 6.08 -26.79
N GLY A 152 27.22 6.12 -26.32
CA GLY A 152 27.83 5.01 -25.58
C GLY A 152 27.37 4.91 -24.11
N SER A 153 26.22 5.49 -23.78
CA SER A 153 25.65 5.53 -22.44
C SER A 153 24.12 5.57 -22.48
N MET A 154 23.50 5.33 -21.32
CA MET A 154 22.07 5.58 -21.12
C MET A 154 21.75 7.08 -21.26
N THR A 155 20.55 7.36 -21.80
CA THR A 155 20.06 8.72 -22.06
C THR A 155 18.72 8.99 -21.39
N GLN A 156 18.38 10.27 -21.30
CA GLN A 156 17.14 10.74 -20.70
C GLN A 156 16.52 11.84 -21.55
N PHE A 157 15.21 11.74 -21.83
CA PHE A 157 14.42 12.85 -22.33
C PHE A 157 14.11 13.83 -21.20
N GLU A 158 14.29 15.14 -21.43
CA GLU A 158 14.01 16.21 -20.46
C GLU A 158 13.76 17.56 -21.14
N GLY A 159 13.59 18.63 -20.35
CA GLY A 159 13.51 20.01 -20.84
C GLY A 159 12.09 20.49 -21.18
N ALA A 160 11.23 19.60 -21.66
CA ALA A 160 9.80 19.90 -21.82
C ALA A 160 9.12 20.06 -20.44
N ALA A 161 8.14 20.95 -20.34
CA ALA A 161 7.34 21.12 -19.11
C ALA A 161 6.57 19.83 -18.77
N VAL A 162 6.07 19.15 -19.80
CA VAL A 162 5.38 17.86 -19.74
C VAL A 162 5.80 17.05 -20.97
N THR A 163 6.14 15.77 -20.76
CA THR A 163 6.50 14.81 -21.81
C THR A 163 5.42 13.74 -21.90
N SER A 164 4.92 13.51 -23.11
CA SER A 164 3.93 12.46 -23.40
C SER A 164 4.64 11.16 -23.75
N LEU A 165 4.62 10.19 -22.83
CA LEU A 165 5.08 8.81 -23.06
C LEU A 165 4.00 8.04 -23.84
N ILE A 166 4.42 7.31 -24.86
CA ILE A 166 3.57 6.46 -25.69
C ILE A 166 3.81 5.02 -25.24
N LEU A 167 2.77 4.38 -24.70
CA LEU A 167 2.83 3.01 -24.18
C LEU A 167 2.74 1.96 -25.32
N PRO A 168 3.08 0.68 -25.06
CA PRO A 168 2.97 -0.39 -26.06
C PRO A 168 1.58 -0.51 -26.70
N SER A 169 0.52 -0.21 -25.94
CA SER A 169 -0.86 -0.22 -26.42
C SER A 169 -1.24 0.96 -27.32
N GLY A 170 -0.33 1.93 -27.52
CA GLY A 170 -0.60 3.21 -28.16
C GLY A 170 -1.22 4.26 -27.23
N ALA A 171 -1.60 3.88 -26.00
CA ALA A 171 -2.09 4.82 -25.00
C ALA A 171 -1.01 5.85 -24.63
N VAL A 172 -1.41 7.10 -24.44
CA VAL A 172 -0.49 8.19 -24.07
C VAL A 172 -0.65 8.51 -22.58
N ARG A 173 0.48 8.62 -21.88
CA ARG A 173 0.55 9.11 -20.49
C ARG A 173 1.52 10.26 -20.38
N ARG A 174 1.15 11.31 -19.65
CA ARG A 174 1.97 12.53 -19.51
C ARG A 174 2.73 12.55 -18.19
N TYR A 175 3.98 13.00 -18.24
CA TYR A 175 4.86 13.08 -17.07
C TYR A 175 5.61 14.41 -17.03
N ARG A 176 5.84 14.93 -15.81
CA ARG A 176 6.77 16.03 -15.57
C ARG A 176 8.19 15.49 -15.33
N GLY A 177 9.18 16.36 -15.48
CA GLY A 177 10.58 16.01 -15.26
C GLY A 177 11.17 15.27 -16.46
N GLY A 178 12.06 14.31 -16.19
CA GLY A 178 12.72 13.51 -17.23
C GLY A 178 12.15 12.10 -17.35
N LEU A 179 12.24 11.52 -18.54
CA LEU A 179 12.03 10.10 -18.79
C LEU A 179 13.36 9.47 -19.16
N ARG A 180 13.87 8.64 -18.26
CA ARG A 180 15.22 8.06 -18.28
C ARG A 180 15.15 6.61 -18.69
N ALA A 181 16.01 6.23 -19.64
CA ALA A 181 16.28 4.83 -19.92
C ALA A 181 17.22 4.26 -18.86
N ILE A 182 16.88 3.08 -18.36
CA ILE A 182 17.77 2.30 -17.51
C ILE A 182 17.92 0.90 -18.13
N ASP A 183 19.15 0.40 -18.11
CA ASP A 183 19.44 -0.99 -18.44
C ASP A 183 19.25 -1.84 -17.18
N VAL A 184 18.46 -2.90 -17.29
CA VAL A 184 18.18 -3.85 -16.21
C VAL A 184 18.57 -5.29 -16.58
N GLY A 185 19.43 -5.46 -17.60
CA GLY A 185 20.01 -6.77 -17.95
C GLY A 185 19.94 -7.14 -19.44
N GLY A 186 20.11 -6.18 -20.36
CA GLY A 186 20.27 -6.48 -21.80
C GLY A 186 19.21 -5.84 -22.71
N LYS A 187 18.68 -6.60 -23.69
CA LYS A 187 17.92 -6.12 -24.87
C LYS A 187 16.72 -5.19 -24.63
N HIS A 188 16.33 -4.95 -23.37
CA HIS A 188 15.19 -4.16 -22.95
C HIS A 188 15.62 -2.99 -22.04
N LEU A 189 15.09 -1.80 -22.30
CA LEU A 189 15.26 -0.64 -21.43
C LEU A 189 13.99 -0.39 -20.62
N ASP A 190 14.16 -0.29 -19.31
CA ASP A 190 13.08 0.14 -18.42
C ASP A 190 12.91 1.67 -18.48
N THR A 191 11.66 2.14 -18.47
CA THR A 191 11.34 3.58 -18.37
C THR A 191 11.28 4.02 -16.91
N VAL A 192 12.11 5.00 -16.55
CA VAL A 192 12.12 5.64 -15.22
C VAL A 192 11.77 7.13 -15.34
N ASN A 193 10.72 7.57 -14.66
CA ASN A 193 10.43 8.98 -14.51
C ASN A 193 11.28 9.58 -13.38
N VAL A 194 12.12 10.56 -13.73
CA VAL A 194 12.96 11.33 -12.81
C VAL A 194 12.31 12.70 -12.60
N VAL A 195 11.75 12.92 -11.42
CA VAL A 195 10.85 14.05 -11.17
C VAL A 195 11.09 14.64 -9.78
N SER A 196 10.83 15.94 -9.58
CA SER A 196 10.91 16.53 -8.24
C SER A 196 9.88 15.89 -7.31
N LEU A 197 10.19 15.79 -6.01
CA LEU A 197 9.26 15.25 -5.02
C LEU A 197 7.89 15.94 -5.07
N GLU A 198 7.87 17.26 -5.22
CA GLU A 198 6.62 18.02 -5.28
C GLU A 198 5.77 17.64 -6.51
N HIS A 199 6.38 17.53 -7.69
CA HIS A 199 5.65 17.09 -8.89
C HIS A 199 5.24 15.62 -8.83
N TYR A 200 6.08 14.76 -8.26
CA TYR A 200 5.74 13.36 -8.01
C TYR A 200 4.47 13.23 -7.17
N LEU A 201 4.38 14.00 -6.08
CA LEU A 201 3.22 13.98 -5.19
C LEU A 201 1.93 14.41 -5.89
N ARG A 202 2.00 15.29 -6.90
CA ARG A 202 0.82 15.66 -7.68
C ARG A 202 0.25 14.49 -8.48
N GLY A 203 1.07 13.50 -8.81
CA GLY A 203 0.62 12.25 -9.43
C GLY A 203 0.21 11.15 -8.43
N VAL A 204 0.59 11.26 -7.16
CA VAL A 204 0.29 10.28 -6.10
C VAL A 204 -0.91 10.68 -5.25
N VAL A 205 -0.91 11.88 -4.66
CA VAL A 205 -1.93 12.29 -3.67
C VAL A 205 -3.37 12.19 -4.22
N PRO A 206 -3.67 12.55 -5.49
CA PRO A 206 -5.01 12.37 -6.06
C PRO A 206 -5.44 10.91 -6.25
N ARG A 207 -4.49 9.97 -6.25
CA ARG A 207 -4.77 8.53 -6.32
C ARG A 207 -5.04 7.93 -4.93
N GLU A 208 -4.65 8.64 -3.88
CA GLU A 208 -4.71 8.18 -2.50
C GLU A 208 -5.83 8.87 -1.69
N ALA A 209 -6.15 10.12 -1.99
CA ALA A 209 -7.18 10.89 -1.29
C ALA A 209 -8.14 11.55 -2.28
N LEU A 210 -9.43 11.61 -1.91
CA LEU A 210 -10.43 12.30 -2.71
C LEU A 210 -10.15 13.81 -2.71
N SER A 211 -10.11 14.44 -3.89
CA SER A 211 -9.79 15.86 -4.02
C SER A 211 -10.81 16.81 -3.36
N THR A 212 -11.99 16.30 -2.99
CA THR A 212 -13.06 17.03 -2.27
C THR A 212 -12.86 17.04 -0.76
N TRP A 213 -11.87 16.31 -0.24
CA TRP A 213 -11.57 16.27 1.19
C TRP A 213 -11.05 17.61 1.72
N LYS A 214 -11.14 17.77 3.04
CA LYS A 214 -10.74 19.02 3.71
C LYS A 214 -9.24 19.28 3.50
N PRO A 215 -8.81 20.54 3.36
CA PRO A 215 -7.41 20.88 3.12
C PRO A 215 -6.43 20.25 4.11
N ALA A 216 -6.76 20.22 5.41
CA ALA A 216 -5.90 19.62 6.44
C ALA A 216 -5.66 18.11 6.23
N ALA A 217 -6.66 17.37 5.73
CA ALA A 217 -6.51 15.95 5.41
C ALA A 217 -5.60 15.76 4.19
N LEU A 218 -5.80 16.55 3.13
CA LEU A 218 -4.96 16.51 1.94
C LEU A 218 -3.51 16.92 2.25
N GLN A 219 -3.30 17.87 3.16
CA GLN A 219 -1.98 18.29 3.63
C GLN A 219 -1.30 17.17 4.43
N ALA A 220 -2.01 16.52 5.36
CA ALA A 220 -1.49 15.37 6.09
C ALA A 220 -1.13 14.20 5.13
N GLN A 221 -1.99 13.92 4.15
CA GLN A 221 -1.72 12.93 3.09
C GLN A 221 -0.46 13.30 2.28
N SER A 222 -0.29 14.57 1.93
CA SER A 222 0.88 15.05 1.19
C SER A 222 2.17 14.84 1.99
N VAL A 223 2.17 15.15 3.28
CA VAL A 223 3.34 14.93 4.16
C VAL A 223 3.62 13.44 4.37
N ALA A 224 2.60 12.62 4.60
CA ALA A 224 2.75 11.17 4.73
C ALA A 224 3.34 10.56 3.46
N ALA A 225 2.75 10.88 2.29
CA ALA A 225 3.24 10.41 1.00
C ALA A 225 4.68 10.87 0.75
N ARG A 226 5.02 12.15 0.95
CA ARG A 226 6.39 12.67 0.80
C ARG A 226 7.38 11.93 1.68
N THR A 227 7.01 11.73 2.94
CA THR A 227 7.87 11.06 3.93
C THR A 227 8.14 9.61 3.54
N TYR A 228 7.11 8.88 3.11
CA TYR A 228 7.24 7.52 2.59
C TYR A 228 8.20 7.48 1.39
N SER A 229 8.03 8.38 0.43
CA SER A 229 8.89 8.43 -0.76
C SER A 229 10.35 8.73 -0.42
N VAL A 230 10.59 9.63 0.53
CA VAL A 230 11.94 9.97 1.01
C VAL A 230 12.58 8.80 1.77
N PHE A 231 11.81 8.06 2.58
CA PHE A 231 12.28 6.85 3.25
C PHE A 231 12.80 5.83 2.24
N HIS A 232 12.03 5.55 1.19
CA HIS A 232 12.44 4.58 0.15
C HIS A 232 13.61 5.08 -0.70
N ARG A 233 13.63 6.35 -1.07
CA ARG A 233 14.76 6.98 -1.78
C ARG A 233 16.09 6.78 -1.03
N SER A 234 16.09 6.94 0.29
CA SER A 234 17.31 6.76 1.11
C SER A 234 17.85 5.33 1.12
N ARG A 235 17.00 4.33 0.85
CA ARG A 235 17.34 2.90 0.85
C ARG A 235 17.65 2.36 -0.55
N SER A 236 17.28 3.10 -1.59
CA SER A 236 17.42 2.71 -3.00
C SER A 236 18.59 3.40 -3.70
N ALA A 237 19.54 4.00 -2.97
CA ALA A 237 20.66 4.74 -3.55
C ALA A 237 21.50 3.90 -4.55
N LYS A 238 21.58 2.58 -4.36
CA LYS A 238 22.28 1.64 -5.27
C LYS A 238 21.39 1.07 -6.39
N ARG A 239 20.09 1.37 -6.40
CA ARG A 239 19.13 0.86 -7.39
C ARG A 239 18.93 1.87 -8.52
N ALA A 240 18.50 1.37 -9.67
CA ALA A 240 18.20 2.21 -10.84
C ALA A 240 17.00 3.16 -10.60
N TYR A 241 16.08 2.78 -9.72
CA TYR A 241 14.91 3.57 -9.31
C TYR A 241 14.64 3.45 -7.79
N ASP A 242 13.88 4.41 -7.26
CA ASP A 242 13.56 4.54 -5.84
C ASP A 242 12.24 3.85 -5.48
N LEU A 243 11.23 3.98 -6.34
CA LEU A 243 9.88 3.43 -6.21
C LEU A 243 9.36 2.89 -7.54
N CYS A 244 8.31 2.08 -7.47
CA CYS A 244 7.46 1.65 -8.57
C CYS A 244 6.14 2.43 -8.59
N ASP A 245 5.39 2.40 -9.69
CA ASP A 245 4.13 3.15 -9.89
C ASP A 245 2.87 2.34 -9.54
N THR A 246 3.02 1.19 -8.88
CA THR A 246 1.92 0.27 -8.52
C THR A 246 1.63 0.27 -7.02
N ILE A 247 0.58 -0.47 -6.61
CA ILE A 247 0.21 -0.69 -5.20
C ILE A 247 1.31 -1.34 -4.35
N ALA A 248 2.34 -1.94 -4.97
CA ALA A 248 3.50 -2.45 -4.25
C ALA A 248 4.35 -1.32 -3.65
N CYS A 249 4.19 -0.11 -4.17
CA CYS A 249 4.85 1.12 -3.75
C CYS A 249 3.78 2.19 -3.46
N GLN A 250 3.61 3.17 -4.36
CA GLN A 250 2.52 4.14 -4.35
C GLN A 250 1.99 4.26 -5.77
N VAL A 251 0.67 4.33 -5.94
CA VAL A 251 0.08 4.47 -7.28
C VAL A 251 0.44 5.85 -7.82
N TYR A 252 1.29 5.87 -8.86
CA TYR A 252 1.77 7.10 -9.47
C TYR A 252 1.16 7.28 -10.86
N GLY A 253 0.21 8.20 -10.99
CA GLY A 253 -0.51 8.42 -12.23
C GLY A 253 -0.01 9.59 -13.08
N GLY A 254 1.21 10.07 -12.84
CA GLY A 254 1.85 11.14 -13.62
C GLY A 254 1.06 12.47 -13.62
N TYR A 255 1.29 13.27 -14.66
CA TYR A 255 0.66 14.58 -14.86
C TYR A 255 -0.86 14.48 -15.03
N ASP A 256 -1.35 13.40 -15.62
CA ASP A 256 -2.79 13.22 -15.90
C ASP A 256 -3.63 13.07 -14.64
N SER A 257 -3.00 12.80 -13.49
CA SER A 257 -3.71 12.65 -12.22
C SER A 257 -3.80 13.94 -11.41
N GLU A 258 -3.10 15.02 -11.79
CA GLU A 258 -3.05 16.25 -11.00
C GLU A 258 -4.44 16.87 -10.80
N LYS A 259 -4.69 17.40 -9.59
CA LYS A 259 -5.93 18.11 -9.23
C LYS A 259 -5.58 19.38 -8.45
N ALA A 260 -6.34 20.45 -8.65
CA ALA A 260 -6.04 21.75 -8.05
C ALA A 260 -6.00 21.70 -6.50
N ALA A 261 -6.98 21.05 -5.88
CA ALA A 261 -7.09 20.96 -4.41
C ALA A 261 -5.91 20.20 -3.77
N THR A 262 -5.51 19.07 -4.34
CA THR A 262 -4.35 18.31 -3.85
C THR A 262 -3.05 19.05 -4.15
N ASN A 263 -2.92 19.70 -5.31
CA ASN A 263 -1.77 20.54 -5.65
C ASN A 263 -1.58 21.68 -4.63
N ALA A 264 -2.67 22.33 -4.21
CA ALA A 264 -2.63 23.36 -3.17
C ALA A 264 -2.16 22.81 -1.82
N ALA A 265 -2.63 21.63 -1.42
CA ALA A 265 -2.17 20.96 -0.19
C ALA A 265 -0.69 20.54 -0.24
N ILE A 266 -0.22 20.07 -1.40
CA ILE A 266 1.19 19.73 -1.65
C ILE A 266 2.05 20.98 -1.50
N THR A 267 1.66 22.09 -2.16
CA THR A 267 2.35 23.39 -2.06
C THR A 267 2.37 23.93 -0.62
N ALA A 268 1.24 23.87 0.09
CA ALA A 268 1.15 24.33 1.49
C ALA A 268 2.05 23.53 2.45
N THR A 269 2.44 22.31 2.07
CA THR A 269 3.30 21.41 2.85
C THR A 269 4.66 21.17 2.19
N ALA A 270 5.08 22.06 1.29
CA ALA A 270 6.29 21.87 0.48
C ALA A 270 7.51 21.47 1.33
N GLY A 271 8.14 20.37 0.95
CA GLY A 271 9.30 19.81 1.63
C GLY A 271 9.05 19.23 3.03
N GLN A 272 7.87 19.35 3.63
CA GLN A 272 7.62 18.85 4.98
C GLN A 272 7.58 17.31 5.03
N VAL A 273 8.30 16.74 6.00
CA VAL A 273 8.35 15.29 6.27
C VAL A 273 8.31 14.98 7.77
N ARG A 274 8.06 13.72 8.13
CA ARG A 274 8.15 13.21 9.51
C ARG A 274 9.45 12.45 9.75
N LEU A 275 10.14 12.74 10.85
CA LEU A 275 11.43 12.14 11.21
C LEU A 275 11.33 11.41 12.56
N TYR A 276 12.03 10.29 12.69
CA TYR A 276 12.29 9.64 13.97
C TYR A 276 13.80 9.54 14.15
N LYS A 277 14.32 10.09 15.25
CA LYS A 277 15.77 10.19 15.52
C LYS A 277 16.54 10.77 14.31
N GLY A 278 16.02 11.87 13.75
CA GLY A 278 16.61 12.59 12.62
C GLY A 278 16.48 11.90 11.25
N LYS A 279 15.90 10.70 11.16
CA LYS A 279 15.75 9.95 9.91
C LYS A 279 14.30 9.94 9.43
N PRO A 280 14.03 10.03 8.11
CA PRO A 280 12.68 9.86 7.55
C PRO A 280 12.04 8.57 8.04
N ILE A 281 10.78 8.63 8.45
CA ILE A 281 10.05 7.44 8.90
C ILE A 281 9.46 6.67 7.71
N ILE A 282 9.17 5.38 7.90
CA ILE A 282 8.24 4.67 7.03
C ILE A 282 6.80 5.12 7.34
N ALA A 283 6.38 6.21 6.69
CA ALA A 283 5.06 6.83 6.87
C ALA A 283 3.98 6.04 6.13
N GLU A 284 3.73 4.80 6.56
CA GLU A 284 2.63 4.00 6.00
C GLU A 284 1.27 4.66 6.26
N PHE A 285 0.33 4.41 5.35
CA PHE A 285 -1.06 4.83 5.46
C PHE A 285 -1.95 3.83 4.73
N SER A 286 -3.24 3.80 5.07
CA SER A 286 -4.23 2.95 4.42
C SER A 286 -5.61 3.60 4.42
N SER A 287 -6.51 3.13 3.55
CA SER A 287 -7.87 3.66 3.39
C SER A 287 -8.59 3.88 4.72
N SER A 288 -8.73 2.81 5.51
CA SER A 288 -9.39 2.89 6.82
C SER A 288 -8.77 1.91 7.79
N ASN A 289 -8.62 2.33 9.05
CA ASN A 289 -8.11 1.45 10.10
C ASN A 289 -9.23 0.75 10.90
N GLY A 290 -10.51 0.94 10.56
CA GLY A 290 -11.63 0.23 11.18
C GLY A 290 -11.95 0.66 12.61
N GLY A 291 -11.37 1.77 13.08
CA GLY A 291 -11.52 2.33 14.42
C GLY A 291 -10.30 2.17 15.34
N ALA A 292 -9.22 1.54 14.87
CA ALA A 292 -7.94 1.50 15.59
C ALA A 292 -6.75 1.24 14.66
N THR A 293 -5.63 1.92 14.94
CA THR A 293 -4.36 1.65 14.25
C THR A 293 -3.80 0.29 14.65
N ALA A 294 -2.99 -0.31 13.78
CA ALA A 294 -2.25 -1.52 14.04
C ALA A 294 -0.81 -1.20 14.43
N ALA A 295 -0.24 -2.00 15.34
CA ALA A 295 1.17 -1.93 15.66
C ALA A 295 2.02 -2.40 14.46
N GLY A 296 3.19 -1.78 14.30
CA GLY A 296 4.18 -2.17 13.30
C GLY A 296 5.49 -2.63 13.90
N LYS A 297 6.53 -2.70 13.06
CA LYS A 297 7.88 -3.11 13.47
C LYS A 297 8.74 -1.95 14.00
N VAL A 298 8.18 -0.74 14.07
CA VAL A 298 8.89 0.49 14.42
C VAL A 298 8.16 1.26 15.53
N PRO A 299 8.86 2.01 16.39
CA PRO A 299 8.28 2.57 17.62
C PRO A 299 7.12 3.56 17.40
N TYR A 300 7.10 4.26 16.26
CA TYR A 300 6.06 5.23 15.92
C TYR A 300 4.84 4.60 15.21
N GLN A 301 4.85 3.28 14.96
CA GLN A 301 3.68 2.55 14.47
C GLN A 301 3.01 1.86 15.66
N VAL A 302 2.29 2.66 16.44
CA VAL A 302 1.62 2.20 17.66
C VAL A 302 0.18 1.79 17.37
N MET A 303 -0.31 0.85 18.16
CA MET A 303 -1.71 0.47 18.18
C MET A 303 -2.48 1.34 19.17
N LYS A 304 -3.52 2.02 18.70
CA LYS A 304 -4.41 2.84 19.52
C LYS A 304 -5.77 3.03 18.85
N VAL A 305 -6.76 3.39 19.65
CA VAL A 305 -8.10 3.77 19.16
C VAL A 305 -7.99 4.97 18.23
N ASP A 306 -8.74 4.92 17.14
CA ASP A 306 -8.92 6.02 16.18
C ASP A 306 -10.41 6.30 16.01
N ALA A 307 -10.91 7.24 16.80
CA ALA A 307 -12.29 7.69 16.73
C ALA A 307 -12.58 8.48 15.45
N TRP A 308 -11.56 8.98 14.73
CA TRP A 308 -11.77 9.78 13.52
C TRP A 308 -12.05 8.93 12.29
N ASP A 309 -11.66 7.66 12.30
CA ASP A 309 -11.89 6.73 11.20
C ASP A 309 -13.40 6.53 10.92
N ALA A 310 -14.23 6.59 11.96
CA ALA A 310 -15.69 6.52 11.89
C ALA A 310 -16.37 7.86 12.23
N TYR A 311 -15.69 8.99 12.02
CA TYR A 311 -16.23 10.31 12.36
C TYR A 311 -17.47 10.67 11.53
N PRO A 312 -18.52 11.24 12.12
CA PRO A 312 -19.72 11.66 11.38
C PRO A 312 -19.38 12.59 10.21
N GLY A 313 -19.91 12.28 9.02
CA GLY A 313 -19.70 13.08 7.82
C GLY A 313 -18.39 12.83 7.07
N ASN A 314 -17.49 11.95 7.55
CA ASN A 314 -16.30 11.56 6.77
C ASN A 314 -16.62 10.60 5.60
N GLY A 315 -17.81 10.00 5.60
CA GLY A 315 -18.31 9.14 4.54
C GLY A 315 -17.53 7.84 4.38
N ASN A 316 -16.87 7.31 5.42
CA ASN A 316 -16.03 6.13 5.32
C ASN A 316 -16.84 4.84 5.07
N PRO A 317 -16.80 4.23 3.87
CA PRO A 317 -17.55 3.01 3.55
C PRO A 317 -16.84 1.74 4.03
N ASN A 318 -15.68 1.90 4.67
CA ASN A 318 -14.80 0.80 5.07
C ASN A 318 -14.73 0.63 6.59
N VAL A 319 -15.45 1.42 7.38
CA VAL A 319 -15.51 1.25 8.85
C VAL A 319 -15.88 -0.19 9.20
N THR A 320 -16.90 -0.71 8.52
CA THR A 320 -17.33 -2.11 8.56
C THR A 320 -17.58 -2.63 7.16
N TRP A 321 -17.45 -3.93 6.95
CA TRP A 321 -17.79 -4.60 5.70
C TRP A 321 -18.20 -6.05 5.98
N THR A 322 -18.96 -6.61 5.04
CA THR A 322 -19.29 -8.04 5.00
C THR A 322 -18.94 -8.57 3.62
N VAL A 323 -18.44 -9.79 3.54
CA VAL A 323 -18.17 -10.46 2.28
C VAL A 323 -18.42 -11.95 2.42
N THR A 324 -18.92 -12.57 1.36
CA THR A 324 -19.13 -14.01 1.30
C THR A 324 -18.07 -14.66 0.42
N ARG A 325 -17.56 -15.82 0.85
CA ARG A 325 -16.58 -16.64 0.12
C ARG A 325 -17.11 -18.05 -0.04
N SER A 326 -16.83 -18.71 -1.16
CA SER A 326 -17.23 -20.09 -1.33
C SER A 326 -16.51 -21.00 -0.33
N ALA A 327 -17.11 -22.14 0.01
CA ALA A 327 -16.43 -23.16 0.80
C ALA A 327 -15.09 -23.55 0.16
N ALA A 328 -15.04 -23.68 -1.18
CA ALA A 328 -13.82 -23.99 -1.91
C ALA A 328 -12.70 -22.97 -1.70
N ASP A 329 -13.01 -21.67 -1.70
CA ASP A 329 -12.01 -20.60 -1.45
C ASP A 329 -11.43 -20.70 -0.06
N VAL A 330 -12.28 -20.92 0.96
CA VAL A 330 -11.84 -21.05 2.36
C VAL A 330 -11.01 -22.33 2.53
N GLN A 331 -11.45 -23.44 1.94
CA GLN A 331 -10.71 -24.70 1.94
C GLN A 331 -9.33 -24.56 1.30
N ALA A 332 -9.23 -23.91 0.13
CA ALA A 332 -7.96 -23.67 -0.56
C ALA A 332 -7.07 -22.69 0.22
N ALA A 333 -7.66 -21.69 0.88
CA ALA A 333 -6.91 -20.74 1.69
C ALA A 333 -6.21 -21.41 2.87
N PHE A 334 -6.80 -22.45 3.47
CA PHE A 334 -6.19 -23.19 4.58
C PHE A 334 -5.53 -24.50 4.16
N ASP A 335 -5.91 -25.12 3.04
CA ASP A 335 -5.42 -26.43 2.61
C ASP A 335 -5.68 -27.53 3.65
N VAL A 336 -6.92 -27.61 4.14
CA VAL A 336 -7.34 -28.54 5.21
C VAL A 336 -8.48 -29.47 4.81
N GLY A 337 -8.84 -29.53 3.52
CA GLY A 337 -10.04 -30.23 3.07
C GLY A 337 -11.32 -29.55 3.58
N ALA A 338 -12.43 -30.28 3.65
CA ALA A 338 -13.74 -29.75 4.04
C ALA A 338 -13.67 -29.12 5.45
N ILE A 339 -14.06 -27.85 5.58
CA ILE A 339 -13.95 -27.09 6.84
C ILE A 339 -14.99 -27.62 7.84
N ARG A 340 -14.52 -27.98 9.04
CA ARG A 340 -15.35 -28.35 10.21
C ARG A 340 -15.45 -27.21 11.21
N SER A 341 -14.39 -26.42 11.37
CA SER A 341 -14.36 -25.29 12.29
C SER A 341 -13.42 -24.20 11.80
N LEU A 342 -13.80 -22.95 12.04
CA LEU A 342 -13.00 -21.77 11.72
C LEU A 342 -13.11 -20.77 12.88
N ARG A 343 -11.98 -20.44 13.51
CA ARG A 343 -11.96 -19.57 14.70
C ARG A 343 -10.79 -18.59 14.71
N VAL A 344 -11.04 -17.41 15.24
CA VAL A 344 -9.99 -16.43 15.55
C VAL A 344 -9.38 -16.81 16.90
N LEU A 345 -8.10 -17.20 16.90
CA LEU A 345 -7.40 -17.64 18.11
C LEU A 345 -6.94 -16.48 18.98
N ARG A 346 -6.47 -15.41 18.35
CA ARG A 346 -5.90 -14.27 19.05
C ARG A 346 -6.28 -12.99 18.36
N ARG A 347 -6.64 -12.00 19.16
CA ARG A 347 -6.86 -10.63 18.72
C ARG A 347 -5.83 -9.69 19.34
N THR A 348 -5.83 -8.48 18.83
CA THR A 348 -4.93 -7.41 19.27
C THR A 348 -5.37 -6.75 20.59
N GLY A 349 -6.63 -6.86 20.99
CA GLY A 349 -7.17 -6.32 22.23
C GLY A 349 -7.61 -4.86 22.17
N VAL A 350 -7.40 -4.17 21.04
CA VAL A 350 -7.72 -2.73 20.89
C VAL A 350 -8.77 -2.51 19.82
N GLY A 351 -9.85 -1.82 20.21
CA GLY A 351 -10.98 -1.50 19.36
C GLY A 351 -12.11 -2.54 19.41
N PRO A 352 -13.16 -2.33 18.60
CA PRO A 352 -14.37 -3.15 18.67
C PRO A 352 -14.14 -4.65 18.47
N SER A 353 -14.94 -5.46 19.16
CA SER A 353 -14.88 -6.94 19.12
C SER A 353 -13.50 -7.51 19.49
N GLY A 354 -12.78 -6.84 20.40
CA GLY A 354 -11.45 -7.25 20.85
C GLY A 354 -10.32 -6.96 19.85
N GLY A 355 -10.59 -6.20 18.78
CA GLY A 355 -9.57 -5.77 17.83
C GLY A 355 -9.32 -6.72 16.65
N ARG A 356 -8.31 -6.35 15.86
CA ARG A 356 -7.85 -7.11 14.67
C ARG A 356 -7.50 -8.55 15.03
N ALA A 357 -7.86 -9.49 14.16
CA ALA A 357 -7.40 -10.86 14.28
C ALA A 357 -5.88 -10.90 14.05
N VAL A 358 -5.20 -11.78 14.78
CA VAL A 358 -3.76 -12.02 14.62
C VAL A 358 -3.49 -13.42 14.10
N ARG A 359 -4.23 -14.40 14.62
CA ARG A 359 -4.19 -15.80 14.20
C ARG A 359 -5.59 -16.32 13.98
N VAL A 360 -5.75 -17.08 12.91
CA VAL A 360 -6.98 -17.80 12.57
C VAL A 360 -6.60 -19.25 12.35
N VAL A 361 -7.40 -20.16 12.89
CA VAL A 361 -7.23 -21.60 12.67
C VAL A 361 -8.46 -22.15 11.98
N ALA A 362 -8.20 -23.02 11.02
CA ALA A 362 -9.20 -23.88 10.41
C ALA A 362 -8.90 -25.33 10.78
N VAL A 363 -9.95 -26.06 11.16
CA VAL A 363 -9.94 -27.51 11.29
C VAL A 363 -10.78 -28.05 10.14
N GLY A 364 -10.21 -28.92 9.33
CA GLY A 364 -10.91 -29.57 8.24
C GLY A 364 -10.64 -31.07 8.16
N SER A 365 -11.23 -31.73 7.17
CA SER A 365 -11.16 -33.19 7.01
C SER A 365 -9.73 -33.74 6.79
N LYS A 366 -8.79 -32.92 6.32
CA LYS A 366 -7.38 -33.29 6.11
C LYS A 366 -6.44 -32.84 7.24
N GLY A 367 -6.95 -32.15 8.26
CA GLY A 367 -6.16 -31.72 9.42
C GLY A 367 -6.46 -30.29 9.88
N THR A 368 -5.55 -29.75 10.68
CA THR A 368 -5.66 -28.40 11.28
C THR A 368 -4.57 -27.49 10.73
N ARG A 369 -4.91 -26.24 10.38
CA ARG A 369 -3.92 -25.24 9.98
C ARG A 369 -4.20 -23.87 10.56
N GLU A 370 -3.14 -23.26 11.07
CA GLU A 370 -3.13 -21.86 11.50
C GLU A 370 -2.52 -20.94 10.46
N LEU A 371 -3.12 -19.77 10.27
CA LEU A 371 -2.59 -18.69 9.46
C LEU A 371 -2.55 -17.40 10.27
N SER A 372 -1.61 -16.51 9.94
CA SER A 372 -1.76 -15.12 10.34
C SER A 372 -2.97 -14.52 9.63
N ALA A 373 -3.67 -13.61 10.30
CA ALA A 373 -4.84 -12.95 9.71
C ALA A 373 -4.46 -12.16 8.43
N ASP A 374 -3.26 -11.59 8.35
CA ASP A 374 -2.77 -10.93 7.13
C ASP A 374 -2.54 -11.92 5.97
N LYS A 375 -2.05 -13.14 6.25
CA LYS A 375 -1.90 -14.17 5.22
C LYS A 375 -3.27 -14.65 4.73
N LEU A 376 -4.22 -14.82 5.65
CA LEU A 376 -5.59 -15.16 5.30
C LEU A 376 -6.26 -14.05 4.47
N ARG A 377 -6.09 -12.77 4.87
CA ARG A 377 -6.55 -11.60 4.12
C ARG A 377 -6.07 -11.66 2.67
N GLY A 378 -4.79 -11.95 2.45
CA GLY A 378 -4.22 -12.07 1.12
C GLY A 378 -4.82 -13.22 0.31
N ARG A 379 -4.97 -14.40 0.92
CA ARG A 379 -5.52 -15.60 0.26
C ARG A 379 -7.00 -15.49 -0.08
N LEU A 380 -7.78 -14.78 0.73
CA LEU A 380 -9.23 -14.61 0.54
C LEU A 380 -9.61 -13.25 -0.03
N HIS A 381 -8.64 -12.44 -0.47
CA HIS A 381 -8.86 -11.10 -1.01
C HIS A 381 -9.76 -10.23 -0.10
N LEU A 382 -9.49 -10.25 1.21
CA LEU A 382 -10.24 -9.47 2.20
C LEU A 382 -9.69 -8.04 2.29
N ARG A 383 -10.53 -7.08 2.68
CA ARG A 383 -10.13 -5.68 2.84
C ARG A 383 -9.11 -5.48 3.96
N SER A 384 -9.18 -6.26 5.03
CA SER A 384 -8.26 -6.14 6.18
C SER A 384 -8.12 -7.46 6.94
N ALA A 385 -7.14 -7.50 7.86
CA ALA A 385 -7.00 -8.57 8.85
C ALA A 385 -7.92 -8.39 10.07
N TRP A 386 -8.75 -7.34 10.10
CA TRP A 386 -9.80 -7.17 11.11
C TRP A 386 -11.04 -7.92 10.67
N LEU A 387 -11.07 -9.22 10.97
CA LEU A 387 -12.14 -10.12 10.55
C LEU A 387 -12.79 -10.86 11.71
N ALA A 388 -14.01 -11.30 11.47
CA ALA A 388 -14.76 -12.23 12.29
C ALA A 388 -15.57 -13.16 11.37
N PHE A 389 -15.76 -14.39 11.85
CA PHE A 389 -16.68 -15.34 11.26
C PHE A 389 -17.98 -15.29 12.07
N PRO A 390 -19.15 -15.56 11.45
CA PRO A 390 -20.36 -15.88 12.18
C PRO A 390 -20.04 -16.93 13.24
N ALA A 391 -20.63 -16.82 14.42
CA ALA A 391 -20.53 -17.89 15.40
C ALA A 391 -21.15 -19.14 14.77
N ALA A 392 -20.33 -20.14 14.45
CA ALA A 392 -20.83 -21.45 14.10
C ALA A 392 -21.29 -22.15 15.40
N PRO A 393 -22.42 -22.87 15.37
CA PRO A 393 -22.77 -23.83 16.40
C PRO A 393 -21.64 -24.90 16.51
N LEU A 394 -21.24 -25.34 17.72
CA LEU A 394 -20.11 -26.28 17.93
C LEU A 394 -20.54 -27.60 18.57
N ASP A 395 -20.25 -28.72 17.89
CA ASP A 395 -20.48 -30.11 18.36
C ASP A 395 -19.39 -30.49 19.34
N MET A 396 -19.74 -30.47 20.62
CA MET A 396 -18.85 -30.86 21.72
C MET A 396 -18.95 -32.36 22.06
N THR A 397 -19.25 -33.24 21.11
CA THR A 397 -19.33 -34.68 21.36
C THR A 397 -18.05 -35.48 21.07
N THR A 398 -16.97 -34.88 20.57
CA THR A 398 -15.72 -35.66 20.26
C THR A 398 -14.49 -35.34 21.11
N LEU A 399 -14.61 -34.58 22.20
CA LEU A 399 -13.49 -34.34 23.13
C LEU A 399 -13.59 -35.04 24.50
N SER A 400 -14.60 -35.89 24.71
CA SER A 400 -14.71 -36.72 25.93
C SER A 400 -14.34 -38.20 25.75
N ALA A 401 -14.05 -38.67 24.54
CA ALA A 401 -13.71 -40.09 24.30
C ALA A 401 -12.20 -40.40 24.33
N ALA A 402 -11.32 -39.39 24.46
CA ALA A 402 -9.86 -39.58 24.44
C ALA A 402 -9.17 -39.44 25.82
N VAL A 403 -9.93 -39.24 26.91
CA VAL A 403 -9.38 -39.11 28.27
C VAL A 403 -10.05 -40.06 29.30
N ALA A 404 -11.13 -40.76 28.94
CA ALA A 404 -11.80 -41.74 29.82
C ALA A 404 -11.61 -43.19 29.33
N GLY A 405 -10.37 -43.55 29.00
CA GLY A 405 -10.00 -44.88 28.52
C GLY A 405 -8.63 -45.34 29.03
N ARG A 406 -8.42 -45.28 30.34
CA ARG A 406 -7.55 -46.16 31.13
C ARG A 406 -8.10 -46.29 32.55
#